data_AF-A0A7V1UNP4-F1
#
_entry.id   AF-A0A7V1UNP4-F1
#
_cell.length_a   1.000
_cell.length_b   1.000
_cell.length_c   1.000
_cell.angle_alpha   90.00
_cell.angle_beta   90.00
_cell.angle_gamma   90.00
#
_symmetry.space_group_name_H-M   'P 1'
#
loop_
_entity.id
_entity.type
_entity.pdbx_description
1 polymer ?
#
loop_
_entity_poly.entity_id
_entity_poly.type
_entity_poly.pdbx_seq_one_letter_code
_entity_poly.pdbx_strand_id
1 'polypeptide(L)'
;MPLDPVAVYKIRDASLDREDVHLSLNDGTIAFTRAVNGRITGALFTGEGEILVVPPDFTERHSLSLFAGTAVLSERITLAYLRFADDSIIADLNPHLRPPEEADGFIERNNALASQLAEADCLRTLIGITYAPKASPKAYAGEFLYGRFNGEKLGGFEVSYDPLVSEQISARQVAFSVRGRHYDLWMSFPMRSLRKDPDSNARSPHKVVEITDYRIRMDVTPPRDLAGSATLTLKTLQTGPRAVLFELSRYLKLAGVELESAGREPVKLD
;
A
#
# COMPACT_ATOMS: atom_id res chain seq x y z
N MET A 1 -3.47 6.25 12.67
CA MET A 1 -2.76 5.33 13.58
C MET A 1 -1.60 6.09 14.21
N PRO A 2 -1.53 6.21 15.55
CA PRO A 2 -0.54 7.07 16.20
C PRO A 2 0.87 6.47 16.15
N LEU A 3 1.86 7.36 16.24
CA LEU A 3 3.26 7.01 16.47
C LEU A 3 3.43 6.45 17.89
N ASP A 4 4.42 5.59 18.07
CA ASP A 4 4.80 5.04 19.36
C ASP A 4 5.88 5.93 20.01
N PRO A 5 5.61 6.58 21.17
CA PRO A 5 6.57 7.46 21.81
C PRO A 5 7.88 6.80 22.21
N VAL A 6 7.89 5.48 22.41
CA VAL A 6 9.11 4.74 22.78
C VAL A 6 9.85 4.17 21.56
N ALA A 7 9.29 4.30 20.36
CA ALA A 7 9.89 3.79 19.11
C ALA A 7 10.35 4.93 18.20
N VAL A 8 11.04 5.91 18.79
CA VAL A 8 11.66 7.04 18.09
C VAL A 8 13.17 6.85 18.09
N TYR A 9 13.79 7.07 16.93
CA TYR A 9 15.22 6.83 16.71
C TYR A 9 15.82 7.89 15.81
N LYS A 10 17.10 8.20 16.02
CA LYS A 10 17.91 8.78 14.95
C LYS A 10 18.18 7.69 13.92
N ILE A 11 18.22 8.04 12.64
CA ILE A 11 18.53 7.11 11.55
C ILE A 11 19.56 7.75 10.62
N ARG A 12 20.51 6.94 10.15
CA ARG A 12 21.56 7.38 9.23
C ARG A 12 21.98 6.27 8.27
N ASP A 13 22.19 6.63 7.01
CA ASP A 13 22.66 5.76 5.94
C ASP A 13 21.80 4.50 5.74
N ALA A 14 20.48 4.60 6.00
CA ALA A 14 19.57 3.48 5.81
C ALA A 14 19.02 3.46 4.38
N SER A 15 18.71 2.27 3.87
CA SER A 15 18.09 2.11 2.56
C SER A 15 16.98 1.08 2.59
N LEU A 16 15.95 1.32 1.79
CA LEU A 16 14.86 0.38 1.52
C LEU A 16 14.77 0.19 0.01
N ASP A 17 15.20 -0.99 -0.43
CA ASP A 17 15.18 -1.37 -1.84
C ASP A 17 14.08 -2.40 -2.09
N ARG A 18 13.11 -2.04 -2.93
CA ARG A 18 12.02 -2.93 -3.34
C ARG A 18 11.84 -2.82 -4.85
N GLU A 19 12.38 -3.82 -5.57
CA GLU A 19 12.30 -3.93 -7.02
C GLU A 19 12.92 -2.71 -7.74
N ASP A 20 12.11 -1.78 -8.25
CA ASP A 20 12.56 -0.54 -8.91
C ASP A 20 12.42 0.71 -8.04
N VAL A 21 12.02 0.56 -6.77
CA VAL A 21 11.92 1.63 -5.79
C VAL A 21 13.10 1.56 -4.84
N HIS A 22 13.86 2.64 -4.80
CA HIS A 22 15.03 2.81 -3.95
C HIS A 22 14.80 4.03 -3.05
N LEU A 23 14.69 3.82 -1.74
CA LEU A 23 14.52 4.89 -0.76
C LEU A 23 15.74 4.93 0.15
N SER A 24 16.43 6.08 0.20
CA SER A 24 17.57 6.33 1.07
C SER A 24 17.19 7.32 2.16
N LEU A 25 17.46 6.97 3.41
CA LEU A 25 17.28 7.81 4.60
C LEU A 25 18.68 8.17 5.12
N ASN A 26 19.19 9.32 4.65
CA ASN A 26 20.60 9.69 4.78
C ASN A 26 20.90 10.16 6.20
N ASP A 27 20.16 11.13 6.73
CA ASP A 27 20.22 11.52 8.15
C ASP A 27 18.87 12.09 8.60
N GLY A 28 18.37 11.66 9.76
CA GLY A 28 17.15 12.22 10.30
C GLY A 28 16.67 11.53 11.55
N THR A 29 15.37 11.67 11.80
CA THR A 29 14.66 11.00 12.89
C THR A 29 13.51 10.20 12.30
N ILE A 30 13.35 8.96 12.76
CA ILE A 30 12.26 8.06 12.37
C ILE A 30 11.49 7.64 13.61
N ALA A 31 10.17 7.59 13.51
CA ALA A 31 9.31 7.01 14.54
C ALA A 31 8.44 5.92 13.93
N PHE A 32 8.32 4.81 14.62
CA PHE A 32 7.42 3.73 14.21
C PHE A 32 6.01 3.95 14.76
N THR A 33 5.02 3.46 14.03
CA THR A 33 3.64 3.39 14.54
C THR A 33 3.52 2.32 15.63
N ARG A 34 2.59 2.48 16.56
CA ARG A 34 2.29 1.44 17.56
C ARG A 34 1.99 0.09 16.89
N ALA A 35 2.50 -0.98 17.48
CA ALA A 35 2.27 -2.32 16.97
C ALA A 35 0.78 -2.71 17.07
N VAL A 36 0.27 -3.39 16.04
CA VAL A 36 -1.06 -4.02 16.03
C VAL A 36 -0.84 -5.52 15.96
N ASN A 37 -1.33 -6.27 16.96
CA ASN A 37 -1.05 -7.71 17.10
C ASN A 37 0.45 -8.04 17.04
N GLY A 38 1.28 -7.20 17.66
CA GLY A 38 2.73 -7.37 17.70
C GLY A 38 3.46 -7.00 16.40
N ARG A 39 2.76 -6.47 15.39
CA ARG A 39 3.36 -6.04 14.11
C ARG A 39 3.36 -4.52 13.97
N ILE A 40 4.52 -3.95 13.70
CA ILE A 40 4.65 -2.54 13.27
C ILE A 40 4.19 -2.48 11.81
N THR A 41 3.35 -1.50 11.47
CA THR A 41 2.79 -1.38 10.10
C THR A 41 3.08 -0.05 9.43
N GLY A 42 3.87 0.81 10.06
CA GLY A 42 4.28 2.06 9.47
C GLY A 42 5.39 2.76 10.23
N ALA A 43 5.96 3.74 9.55
CA ALA A 43 7.00 4.59 10.07
C ALA A 43 6.84 6.01 9.50
N LEU A 44 7.22 7.02 10.26
CA LEU A 44 7.36 8.39 9.80
C LEU A 44 8.80 8.83 9.97
N PHE A 45 9.43 9.23 8.87
CA PHE A 45 10.76 9.83 8.83
C PHE A 45 10.67 11.33 8.54
N THR A 46 11.50 12.12 9.22
CA THR A 46 11.81 13.50 8.84
C THR A 46 13.32 13.72 8.88
N GLY A 47 13.87 14.33 7.83
CA GLY A 47 15.31 14.54 7.69
C GLY A 47 15.73 14.59 6.22
N GLU A 48 16.99 14.34 5.95
CA GLU A 48 17.53 14.27 4.60
C GLU A 48 17.39 12.86 4.04
N GLY A 49 16.64 12.71 2.95
CA GLY A 49 16.52 11.46 2.22
C GLY A 49 16.41 11.66 0.72
N GLU A 50 16.40 10.57 -0.02
CA GLU A 50 16.20 10.56 -1.46
C GLU A 50 15.34 9.35 -1.85
N ILE A 51 14.46 9.54 -2.84
CA ILE A 51 13.79 8.45 -3.51
C ILE A 51 14.17 8.42 -4.98
N LEU A 52 14.47 7.21 -5.45
CA LEU A 52 14.78 6.90 -6.83
C LEU A 52 13.83 5.82 -7.34
N VAL A 53 13.10 6.13 -8.41
CA VAL A 53 12.30 5.15 -9.18
C VAL A 53 12.70 5.25 -10.65
N VAL A 54 13.11 4.11 -11.22
CA VAL A 54 13.57 4.03 -12.61
C VAL A 54 12.48 3.36 -13.45
N PRO A 55 11.73 4.12 -14.28
CA PRO A 55 10.70 3.51 -15.12
C PRO A 55 11.31 2.60 -16.20
N PRO A 56 10.66 1.48 -16.55
CA PRO A 56 11.28 0.44 -17.37
C PRO A 56 11.29 0.76 -18.86
N ASP A 57 10.29 1.49 -19.36
CA ASP A 57 10.08 1.71 -20.79
C ASP A 57 9.93 3.19 -21.15
N PHE A 58 9.88 3.47 -22.45
CA PHE A 58 9.77 4.82 -22.97
C PHE A 58 8.44 5.50 -22.60
N THR A 59 7.34 4.73 -22.54
CA THR A 59 6.01 5.26 -22.24
C THR A 59 5.96 5.82 -20.83
N GLU A 60 6.43 5.05 -19.84
CA GLU A 60 6.46 5.48 -18.44
C GLU A 60 7.43 6.65 -18.22
N ARG A 61 8.57 6.64 -18.90
CA ARG A 61 9.53 7.77 -18.88
C ARG A 61 8.93 9.04 -19.49
N HIS A 62 8.18 8.89 -20.57
CA HIS A 62 7.53 10.02 -21.23
C HIS A 62 6.40 10.58 -20.35
N SER A 63 5.57 9.72 -19.77
CA SER A 63 4.52 10.11 -18.82
C SER A 63 5.13 10.91 -17.65
N LEU A 64 6.17 10.39 -16.99
CA LEU A 64 6.86 11.10 -15.92
C LEU A 64 7.39 12.46 -16.39
N SER A 65 7.95 12.54 -17.61
CA SER A 65 8.49 13.80 -18.13
C SER A 65 7.43 14.89 -18.29
N LEU A 66 6.18 14.52 -18.58
CA LEU A 66 5.07 15.45 -18.70
C LEU A 66 4.65 16.03 -17.34
N PHE A 67 4.73 15.23 -16.27
CA PHE A 67 4.30 15.65 -14.93
C PHE A 67 5.42 16.26 -14.08
N ALA A 68 6.62 15.67 -14.12
CA ALA A 68 7.74 16.00 -13.24
C ALA A 68 8.95 16.61 -13.98
N GLY A 69 8.91 16.71 -15.31
CA GLY A 69 10.00 17.27 -16.12
C GLY A 69 11.25 16.39 -16.19
N THR A 70 11.18 15.13 -15.77
CA THR A 70 12.31 14.18 -15.75
C THR A 70 11.91 12.83 -16.33
N ALA A 71 12.89 12.05 -16.81
CA ALA A 71 12.68 10.68 -17.32
C ALA A 71 12.99 9.60 -16.27
N VAL A 72 13.40 10.00 -15.07
CA VAL A 72 13.65 9.16 -13.90
C VAL A 72 13.18 9.96 -12.69
N LEU A 73 12.44 9.34 -11.78
CA LEU A 73 12.05 9.99 -10.54
C LEU A 73 13.24 9.89 -9.61
N SER A 74 13.97 10.99 -9.43
CA SER A 74 15.03 11.15 -8.43
C SER A 74 14.72 12.45 -7.70
N GLU A 75 14.36 12.32 -6.44
CA GLU A 75 13.85 13.44 -5.65
C GLU A 75 14.39 13.38 -4.24
N ARG A 76 14.97 14.50 -3.80
CA ARG A 76 15.31 14.70 -2.39
C ARG A 76 14.05 14.92 -1.60
N ILE A 77 13.94 14.23 -0.47
CA ILE A 77 12.76 14.26 0.39
C ILE A 77 13.15 14.76 1.78
N THR A 78 12.21 15.49 2.39
CA THR A 78 12.33 15.94 3.79
C THR A 78 11.46 15.12 4.75
N LEU A 79 10.49 14.38 4.20
CA LEU A 79 9.54 13.56 4.94
C LEU A 79 9.19 12.30 4.14
N ALA A 80 9.10 11.18 4.84
CA ALA A 80 8.51 9.94 4.33
C ALA A 80 7.58 9.31 5.37
N TYR A 81 6.30 9.17 5.03
CA TYR A 81 5.38 8.30 5.77
C TYR A 81 5.24 6.98 5.05
N LEU A 82 5.70 5.91 5.68
CA LEU A 82 5.73 4.56 5.14
C LEU A 82 4.62 3.72 5.77
N ARG A 83 3.95 2.93 4.94
CA ARG A 83 3.02 1.87 5.33
C ARG A 83 3.48 0.56 4.71
N PHE A 84 3.47 -0.49 5.53
CA PHE A 84 3.93 -1.83 5.18
C PHE A 84 3.27 -2.85 6.12
N ALA A 85 3.35 -4.13 5.78
CA ALA A 85 2.99 -5.23 6.68
C ALA A 85 4.06 -6.35 6.72
N ASP A 86 5.22 -6.08 6.11
CA ASP A 86 6.35 -7.01 6.05
C ASP A 86 7.39 -6.65 7.12
N ASP A 87 7.78 -7.66 7.91
CA ASP A 87 8.78 -7.54 8.96
C ASP A 87 10.19 -7.25 8.39
N SER A 88 10.42 -7.55 7.10
CA SER A 88 11.70 -7.26 6.43
C SER A 88 12.03 -5.77 6.40
N ILE A 89 11.03 -4.88 6.33
CA ILE A 89 11.24 -3.43 6.34
C ILE A 89 11.88 -3.00 7.67
N ILE A 90 11.40 -3.54 8.79
CA ILE A 90 11.97 -3.26 10.11
C ILE A 90 13.38 -3.87 10.20
N ALA A 91 13.57 -5.08 9.68
CA ALA A 91 14.88 -5.73 9.67
C ALA A 91 15.92 -4.93 8.87
N ASP A 92 15.55 -4.35 7.74
CA ASP A 92 16.42 -3.51 6.90
C ASP A 92 16.79 -2.19 7.60
N LEU A 93 15.87 -1.61 8.38
CA LEU A 93 16.10 -0.34 9.08
C LEU A 93 16.90 -0.51 10.39
N ASN A 94 16.70 -1.61 11.11
CA ASN A 94 17.26 -1.85 12.45
C ASN A 94 18.77 -1.57 12.59
N PRO A 95 19.65 -2.01 11.65
CA PRO A 95 21.09 -1.76 11.75
C PRO A 95 21.48 -0.28 11.74
N HIS A 96 20.58 0.59 11.27
CA HIS A 96 20.82 2.01 11.06
C HIS A 96 20.20 2.89 12.15
N LEU A 97 19.44 2.29 13.07
CA LEU A 97 18.79 3.00 14.17
C LEU A 97 19.78 3.34 15.28
N ARG A 98 19.64 4.54 15.82
CA ARG A 98 20.44 5.08 16.91
C ARG A 98 19.52 5.69 17.97
N PRO A 99 19.99 5.80 19.23
CA PRO A 99 19.22 6.46 20.28
C PRO A 99 18.68 7.83 19.83
N PRO A 100 17.42 8.17 20.15
CA PRO A 100 16.84 9.45 19.79
C PRO A 100 17.51 10.59 20.57
N GLU A 101 17.58 11.77 19.94
CA GLU A 101 18.00 13.00 20.62
C GLU A 101 16.83 13.66 21.35
N GLU A 102 15.65 13.75 20.71
CA GLU A 102 14.45 14.41 21.24
C GLU A 102 13.18 13.64 20.83
N ALA A 103 12.88 12.56 21.54
CA ALA A 103 11.74 11.69 21.21
C ALA A 103 10.38 12.39 21.39
N ASP A 104 10.17 13.03 22.54
CA ASP A 104 8.89 13.67 22.88
C ASP A 104 8.56 14.81 21.91
N GLY A 105 9.53 15.69 21.64
CA GLY A 105 9.38 16.78 20.68
C GLY A 105 9.08 16.29 19.26
N PHE A 106 9.68 15.18 18.82
CA PHE A 106 9.34 14.57 17.54
C PHE A 106 7.88 14.10 17.49
N ILE A 107 7.41 13.42 18.54
CA ILE A 107 6.04 12.91 18.62
C ILE A 107 5.03 14.06 18.62
N GLU A 108 5.25 15.09 19.44
CA GLU A 108 4.36 16.26 19.53
C GLU A 108 4.15 16.93 18.16
N ARG A 109 5.23 17.08 17.38
CA ARG A 109 5.19 17.72 16.05
C ARG A 109 4.50 16.86 14.99
N ASN A 110 4.62 15.54 15.08
CA ASN A 110 4.37 14.65 13.95
C ASN A 110 3.19 13.68 14.12
N ASN A 111 2.74 13.42 15.34
CA ASN A 111 1.76 12.37 15.59
C ASN A 111 0.39 12.63 14.93
N ALA A 112 -0.03 13.90 14.85
CA ALA A 112 -1.25 14.29 14.15
C ALA A 112 -1.15 13.99 12.64
N LEU A 113 -0.03 14.37 12.02
CA LEU A 113 0.23 14.11 10.60
C LEU A 113 0.26 12.60 10.31
N ALA A 114 1.03 11.83 11.09
CA ALA A 114 1.08 10.37 10.94
C ALA A 114 -0.30 9.72 11.08
N SER A 115 -1.14 10.25 11.99
CA SER A 115 -2.50 9.74 12.18
C SER A 115 -3.39 10.00 10.98
N GLN A 116 -3.33 11.20 10.40
CA GLN A 116 -4.06 11.58 9.19
C GLN A 116 -3.60 10.74 7.98
N LEU A 117 -2.30 10.59 7.78
CA LEU A 117 -1.75 9.84 6.64
C LEU A 117 -2.05 8.34 6.73
N ALA A 118 -2.32 7.79 7.93
CA ALA A 118 -2.63 6.38 8.11
C ALA A 118 -3.98 5.95 7.51
N GLU A 119 -4.95 6.87 7.38
CA GLU A 119 -6.33 6.51 7.05
C GLU A 119 -6.49 5.86 5.67
N ALA A 120 -5.66 6.27 4.71
CA ALA A 120 -5.81 5.88 3.32
C ALA A 120 -5.41 4.43 3.00
N ASP A 121 -4.58 3.77 3.83
CA ASP A 121 -4.03 2.43 3.54
C ASP A 121 -4.49 1.35 4.53
N CYS A 122 -5.47 1.66 5.37
CA CYS A 122 -5.96 0.76 6.43
C CYS A 122 -6.37 -0.62 5.88
N LEU A 123 -7.10 -0.65 4.76
CA LEU A 123 -7.61 -1.89 4.18
C LEU A 123 -6.52 -2.77 3.59
N ARG A 124 -5.58 -2.20 2.82
CA ARG A 124 -4.46 -2.96 2.26
C ARG A 124 -3.52 -3.46 3.35
N THR A 125 -3.32 -2.66 4.41
CA THR A 125 -2.59 -3.10 5.60
C THR A 125 -3.31 -4.26 6.29
N LEU A 126 -4.63 -4.17 6.49
CA LEU A 126 -5.44 -5.22 7.10
C LEU A 126 -5.29 -6.54 6.35
N ILE A 127 -5.37 -6.51 5.02
CA ILE A 127 -5.14 -7.68 4.17
C ILE A 127 -3.73 -8.24 4.42
N GLY A 128 -2.72 -7.37 4.49
CA GLY A 128 -1.33 -7.78 4.71
C GLY A 128 -1.10 -8.47 6.06
N ILE A 129 -1.60 -7.89 7.16
CA ILE A 129 -1.40 -8.45 8.51
C ILE A 129 -2.27 -9.68 8.79
N THR A 130 -3.38 -9.86 8.07
CA THR A 130 -4.26 -11.02 8.22
C THR A 130 -3.83 -12.20 7.35
N TYR A 131 -2.98 -11.98 6.34
CA TYR A 131 -2.46 -13.07 5.54
C TYR A 131 -1.66 -14.04 6.43
N ALA A 132 -1.92 -15.34 6.31
CA ALA A 132 -1.20 -16.36 7.06
C ALA A 132 0.03 -16.85 6.26
N PRO A 133 1.28 -16.51 6.66
CA PRO A 133 2.50 -16.80 5.88
C PRO A 133 2.85 -18.30 5.80
N LYS A 134 2.23 -19.16 6.63
CA LYS A 134 2.58 -20.59 6.75
C LYS A 134 2.21 -21.46 5.53
N ALA A 135 1.64 -20.91 4.47
CA ALA A 135 0.96 -21.70 3.45
C ALA A 135 1.60 -21.70 2.05
N SER A 136 2.59 -20.85 1.78
CA SER A 136 3.33 -20.89 0.51
C SER A 136 4.70 -20.20 0.63
N PRO A 137 5.82 -20.87 0.30
CA PRO A 137 7.17 -20.28 0.32
C PRO A 137 7.42 -19.17 -0.72
N LYS A 138 6.44 -18.90 -1.61
CA LYS A 138 6.55 -17.96 -2.74
C LYS A 138 5.46 -16.89 -2.75
N ALA A 139 4.68 -16.77 -1.68
CA ALA A 139 3.63 -15.78 -1.65
C ALA A 139 4.24 -14.47 -1.14
N TYR A 140 4.18 -13.42 -1.96
CA TYR A 140 4.40 -12.00 -1.61
C TYR A 140 3.36 -11.49 -0.59
N ALA A 141 3.02 -12.35 0.35
CA ALA A 141 1.76 -12.45 1.04
C ALA A 141 1.83 -11.59 2.30
N GLY A 142 1.60 -10.30 2.10
CA GLY A 142 1.77 -9.28 3.13
C GLY A 142 2.80 -8.23 2.76
N GLU A 143 3.66 -8.53 1.79
CA GLU A 143 4.63 -7.59 1.25
C GLU A 143 3.90 -6.48 0.51
N PHE A 144 4.14 -5.25 0.94
CA PHE A 144 3.90 -4.03 0.20
C PHE A 144 4.69 -2.92 0.87
N LEU A 145 5.00 -1.89 0.10
CA LEU A 145 5.55 -0.65 0.61
C LEU A 145 4.77 0.49 -0.02
N TYR A 146 4.13 1.30 0.80
CA TYR A 146 3.48 2.50 0.35
C TYR A 146 4.11 3.69 1.06
N GLY A 147 4.63 4.63 0.29
CA GLY A 147 5.27 5.83 0.80
C GLY A 147 4.53 7.09 0.38
N ARG A 148 4.30 7.99 1.33
CA ARG A 148 3.92 9.39 1.08
C ARG A 148 5.11 10.27 1.40
N PHE A 149 5.52 11.08 0.44
CA PHE A 149 6.75 11.84 0.49
C PHE A 149 6.46 13.32 0.38
N ASN A 150 7.33 14.11 1.01
CA ASN A 150 7.45 15.53 0.72
C ASN A 150 8.81 15.76 0.07
N GLY A 151 8.81 15.99 -1.25
CA GLY A 151 9.99 16.33 -2.04
C GLY A 151 10.33 17.82 -1.99
N GLU A 152 11.60 18.16 -2.17
CA GLU A 152 12.09 19.55 -2.24
C GLU A 152 11.59 20.30 -3.48
N LYS A 153 11.46 19.61 -4.61
CA LYS A 153 11.04 20.16 -5.92
C LYS A 153 9.62 19.76 -6.28
N LEU A 154 9.27 18.49 -6.05
CA LEU A 154 8.00 17.90 -6.50
C LEU A 154 6.86 18.07 -5.46
N GLY A 155 7.16 18.54 -4.26
CA GLY A 155 6.18 18.68 -3.19
C GLY A 155 5.65 17.33 -2.71
N GLY A 156 4.35 17.27 -2.36
CA GLY A 156 3.73 16.04 -1.88
C GLY A 156 3.47 15.03 -3.01
N PHE A 157 4.00 13.81 -2.89
CA PHE A 157 3.73 12.71 -3.84
C PHE A 157 3.73 11.36 -3.14
N GLU A 158 3.31 10.32 -3.85
CA GLU A 158 3.17 8.96 -3.34
C GLU A 158 3.89 7.98 -4.27
N VAL A 159 4.57 6.99 -3.70
CA VAL A 159 5.16 5.86 -4.43
C VAL A 159 4.72 4.57 -3.76
N SER A 160 4.29 3.59 -4.55
CA SER A 160 3.83 2.30 -4.05
C SER A 160 4.54 1.14 -4.73
N TYR A 161 4.78 0.09 -3.95
CA TYR A 161 5.07 -1.27 -4.36
C TYR A 161 4.01 -2.19 -3.75
N ASP A 162 3.16 -2.80 -4.57
CA ASP A 162 2.15 -3.77 -4.15
C ASP A 162 2.08 -4.97 -5.11
N PRO A 163 2.59 -6.14 -4.70
CA PRO A 163 2.55 -7.37 -5.49
C PRO A 163 1.15 -7.86 -5.88
N LEU A 164 0.10 -7.41 -5.19
CA LEU A 164 -1.27 -7.90 -5.43
C LEU A 164 -1.97 -7.25 -6.63
N VAL A 165 -1.43 -6.14 -7.17
CA VAL A 165 -1.99 -5.46 -8.35
C VAL A 165 -1.23 -5.84 -9.62
N SER A 166 -1.80 -5.58 -10.80
CA SER A 166 -1.18 -5.90 -12.10
C SER A 166 0.08 -5.10 -12.37
N GLU A 167 0.05 -3.81 -12.04
CA GLU A 167 1.17 -2.88 -12.13
C GLU A 167 1.66 -2.60 -10.72
N GLN A 168 2.61 -3.40 -10.26
CA GLN A 168 2.99 -3.44 -8.85
C GLN A 168 3.65 -2.15 -8.38
N ILE A 169 4.25 -1.36 -9.28
CA ILE A 169 4.95 -0.13 -8.93
C ILE A 169 4.20 1.05 -9.52
N SER A 170 3.91 2.07 -8.71
CA SER A 170 3.33 3.32 -9.20
C SER A 170 3.89 4.54 -8.48
N ALA A 171 3.91 5.69 -9.16
CA ALA A 171 4.15 6.99 -8.55
C ALA A 171 3.07 7.98 -8.98
N ARG A 172 2.55 8.75 -8.03
CA ARG A 172 1.42 9.66 -8.27
C ARG A 172 1.45 10.87 -7.36
N GLN A 173 0.72 11.91 -7.74
CA GLN A 173 0.50 13.09 -6.92
C GLN A 173 -0.99 13.36 -6.74
N VAL A 174 -1.36 13.83 -5.56
CA VAL A 174 -2.73 14.29 -5.30
C VAL A 174 -2.91 15.67 -5.94
N ALA A 175 -3.90 15.79 -6.81
CA ALA A 175 -4.26 17.04 -7.47
C ALA A 175 -5.73 17.41 -7.18
N PHE A 176 -6.03 18.70 -7.28
CA PHE A 176 -7.36 19.24 -7.02
C PHE A 176 -7.87 19.98 -8.26
N SER A 177 -9.13 19.71 -8.62
CA SER A 177 -9.84 20.43 -9.68
C SER A 177 -11.20 20.90 -9.18
N VAL A 178 -11.93 21.65 -10.01
CA VAL A 178 -13.33 22.03 -9.74
C VAL A 178 -14.24 20.79 -9.55
N ARG A 179 -13.83 19.63 -10.08
CA ARG A 179 -14.54 18.34 -9.93
C ARG A 179 -14.12 17.55 -8.69
N GLY A 180 -13.23 18.10 -7.88
CA GLY A 180 -12.73 17.49 -6.65
C GLY A 180 -11.30 16.94 -6.78
N ARG A 181 -10.94 16.14 -5.77
CA ARG A 181 -9.64 15.48 -5.66
C ARG A 181 -9.49 14.39 -6.72
N HIS A 182 -8.35 14.35 -7.38
CA HIS A 182 -7.93 13.30 -8.30
C HIS A 182 -6.44 12.99 -8.09
N TYR A 183 -5.94 12.00 -8.82
CA TYR A 183 -4.54 11.64 -8.82
C TYR A 183 -3.94 11.88 -10.20
N ASP A 184 -2.84 12.62 -10.24
CA ASP A 184 -1.96 12.66 -11.40
C ASP A 184 -1.05 11.43 -11.31
N LEU A 185 -1.33 10.41 -12.13
CA LEU A 185 -0.55 9.20 -12.19
C LEU A 185 0.66 9.44 -13.11
N TRP A 186 1.86 9.49 -12.52
CA TRP A 186 3.08 9.80 -13.25
C TRP A 186 3.63 8.56 -13.95
N MET A 187 3.59 7.42 -13.27
CA MET A 187 4.01 6.13 -13.80
C MET A 187 3.29 4.99 -13.09
N SER A 188 3.10 3.88 -13.79
CA SER A 188 2.54 2.64 -13.28
C SER A 188 3.02 1.46 -14.13
N PHE A 189 3.73 0.48 -13.54
CA PHE A 189 4.29 -0.61 -14.32
C PHE A 189 4.50 -1.90 -13.51
N PRO A 190 4.60 -3.07 -14.17
CA PRO A 190 4.87 -4.34 -13.50
C PRO A 190 6.28 -4.36 -12.91
N MET A 191 6.55 -4.97 -11.76
CA MET A 191 7.87 -4.99 -11.10
C MET A 191 8.99 -5.70 -11.89
N ARG A 192 10.26 -5.41 -11.57
CA ARG A 192 11.45 -5.89 -12.30
C ARG A 192 11.54 -7.41 -12.39
N SER A 193 11.31 -8.11 -11.28
CA SER A 193 11.34 -9.57 -11.24
C SER A 193 10.31 -10.19 -12.18
N LEU A 194 9.11 -9.62 -12.28
CA LEU A 194 8.07 -10.06 -13.21
C LEU A 194 8.44 -9.76 -14.66
N ARG A 195 8.95 -8.55 -14.97
CA ARG A 195 9.37 -8.17 -16.33
C ARG A 195 10.52 -9.03 -16.87
N LYS A 196 11.37 -9.56 -15.99
CA LYS A 196 12.51 -10.41 -16.34
C LYS A 196 12.17 -11.90 -16.40
N ASP A 197 11.01 -12.32 -15.90
CA ASP A 197 10.57 -13.71 -15.93
C ASP A 197 9.99 -14.03 -17.32
N PRO A 198 10.63 -14.88 -18.13
CA PRO A 198 10.14 -15.23 -19.47
C PRO A 198 8.78 -15.96 -19.45
N ASP A 199 8.39 -16.53 -18.31
CA ASP A 199 7.11 -17.21 -18.11
C ASP A 199 6.03 -16.28 -17.51
N SER A 200 6.34 -14.98 -17.32
CA SER A 200 5.47 -14.00 -16.66
C SER A 200 4.15 -13.73 -17.38
N ASN A 201 4.08 -13.92 -18.71
CA ASN A 201 2.87 -13.72 -19.51
C ASN A 201 1.67 -14.58 -19.04
N ALA A 202 1.90 -15.61 -18.21
CA ALA A 202 0.87 -16.45 -17.63
C ALA A 202 0.45 -16.08 -16.19
N ARG A 203 1.16 -15.17 -15.51
CA ARG A 203 0.84 -14.78 -14.13
C ARG A 203 -0.02 -13.52 -14.10
N SER A 204 -1.34 -13.71 -14.18
CA SER A 204 -2.29 -12.69 -13.70
C SER A 204 -1.90 -12.26 -12.28
N PRO A 205 -2.04 -10.97 -11.91
CA PRO A 205 -1.79 -10.50 -10.55
C PRO A 205 -2.49 -11.45 -9.58
N HIS A 206 -1.75 -11.91 -8.58
CA HIS A 206 -2.06 -13.07 -7.73
C HIS A 206 -3.57 -13.23 -7.49
N LYS A 207 -4.25 -13.97 -8.38
CA LYS A 207 -5.65 -14.29 -8.16
C LYS A 207 -5.67 -15.23 -6.97
N VAL A 208 -6.08 -14.67 -5.86
CA VAL A 208 -6.19 -15.34 -4.57
C VAL A 208 -7.47 -16.19 -4.53
N VAL A 209 -8.52 -15.71 -5.18
CA VAL A 209 -9.80 -16.38 -5.37
C VAL A 209 -10.25 -16.29 -6.83
N GLU A 210 -11.03 -17.28 -7.24
CA GLU A 210 -11.74 -17.32 -8.51
C GLU A 210 -13.24 -17.37 -8.22
N ILE A 211 -14.03 -16.53 -8.90
CA ILE A 211 -15.49 -16.62 -8.85
C ILE A 211 -15.90 -17.69 -9.87
N THR A 212 -16.40 -18.83 -9.40
CA THR A 212 -16.83 -19.93 -10.29
C THR A 212 -18.29 -19.76 -10.72
N ASP A 213 -19.12 -19.23 -9.82
CA ASP A 213 -20.55 -19.05 -10.03
C ASP A 213 -21.01 -17.76 -9.36
N TYR A 214 -22.01 -17.11 -9.96
CA TYR A 214 -22.65 -15.95 -9.36
C TYR A 214 -24.14 -15.90 -9.67
N ARG A 215 -24.91 -15.32 -8.76
CA ARG A 215 -26.32 -15.00 -8.93
C ARG A 215 -26.59 -13.62 -8.36
N ILE A 216 -27.10 -12.72 -9.18
CA ILE A 216 -27.49 -11.38 -8.77
C ILE A 216 -29.01 -11.27 -8.92
N ARG A 217 -29.70 -10.89 -7.84
CA ARG A 217 -31.12 -10.55 -7.83
C ARG A 217 -31.23 -9.08 -7.50
N MET A 218 -31.86 -8.32 -8.38
CA MET A 218 -32.08 -6.89 -8.18
C MET A 218 -33.54 -6.57 -8.37
N ASP A 219 -34.07 -5.75 -7.49
CA ASP A 219 -35.34 -5.06 -7.59
C ASP A 219 -35.04 -3.62 -7.98
N VAL A 220 -35.49 -3.22 -9.16
CA VAL A 220 -35.35 -1.85 -9.66
C VAL A 220 -36.66 -1.13 -9.38
N THR A 221 -36.60 -0.12 -8.51
CA THR A 221 -37.71 0.77 -8.23
C THR A 221 -37.42 2.11 -8.92
N PRO A 222 -38.08 2.41 -10.05
CA PRO A 222 -37.86 3.68 -10.74
C PRO A 222 -38.15 4.89 -9.82
N PRO A 223 -37.47 6.04 -10.02
CA PRO A 223 -36.56 6.33 -11.12
C PRO A 223 -35.08 6.02 -10.85
N ARG A 224 -34.68 5.77 -9.60
CA ARG A 224 -33.25 5.68 -9.21
C ARG A 224 -32.93 4.68 -8.10
N ASP A 225 -33.93 3.98 -7.58
CA ASP A 225 -33.71 3.06 -6.47
C ASP A 225 -33.48 1.65 -7.00
N LEU A 226 -32.45 1.01 -6.46
CA LEU A 226 -32.09 -0.35 -6.80
C LEU A 226 -31.67 -1.05 -5.50
N ALA A 227 -32.33 -2.15 -5.20
CA ALA A 227 -32.03 -2.99 -4.05
C ALA A 227 -31.81 -4.43 -4.54
N GLY A 228 -31.03 -5.22 -3.82
CA GLY A 228 -30.83 -6.59 -4.25
C GLY A 228 -29.79 -7.35 -3.44
N SER A 229 -29.55 -8.58 -3.87
CA SER A 229 -28.57 -9.48 -3.28
C SER A 229 -27.72 -10.12 -4.37
N ALA A 230 -26.44 -10.32 -4.06
CA ALA A 230 -25.50 -11.05 -4.89
C ALA A 230 -24.96 -12.24 -4.10
N THR A 231 -25.09 -13.43 -4.66
CA THR A 231 -24.47 -14.66 -4.14
C THR A 231 -23.32 -15.04 -5.06
N LEU A 232 -22.14 -15.28 -4.49
CA LEU A 232 -20.92 -15.63 -5.20
C LEU A 232 -20.37 -16.94 -4.67
N THR A 233 -20.00 -17.86 -5.55
CA THR A 233 -19.23 -19.05 -5.21
C THR A 233 -17.76 -18.79 -5.51
N LEU A 234 -16.95 -18.82 -4.46
CA LEU A 234 -15.52 -18.52 -4.52
C LEU A 234 -14.71 -19.81 -4.39
N LYS A 235 -13.80 -20.04 -5.32
CA LYS A 235 -12.75 -21.06 -5.22
C LYS A 235 -11.45 -20.38 -4.79
N THR A 236 -10.88 -20.83 -3.68
CA THR A 236 -9.55 -20.36 -3.26
C THR A 236 -8.48 -20.96 -4.17
N LEU A 237 -7.67 -20.08 -4.78
CA LEU A 237 -6.55 -20.49 -5.64
C LEU A 237 -5.24 -20.60 -4.86
N GLN A 238 -5.16 -19.92 -3.72
CA GLN A 238 -4.01 -19.95 -2.82
C GLN A 238 -4.47 -20.16 -1.39
N THR A 239 -3.62 -20.83 -0.60
CA THR A 239 -3.80 -20.99 0.84
C THR A 239 -3.16 -19.82 1.58
N GLY A 240 -3.77 -19.34 2.66
CA GLY A 240 -3.26 -18.22 3.46
C GLY A 240 -4.07 -16.90 3.42
N PRO A 241 -4.75 -16.54 2.30
CA PRO A 241 -5.63 -15.39 2.29
C PRO A 241 -6.76 -15.49 3.31
N ARG A 242 -7.02 -14.40 4.03
CA ARG A 242 -8.08 -14.32 5.06
C ARG A 242 -9.10 -13.20 4.82
N ALA A 243 -8.94 -12.46 3.72
CA ALA A 243 -9.83 -11.39 3.31
C ALA A 243 -10.02 -11.43 1.80
N VAL A 244 -11.20 -11.02 1.33
CA VAL A 244 -11.53 -10.82 -0.08
C VAL A 244 -11.99 -9.37 -0.23
N LEU A 245 -11.41 -8.66 -1.20
CA LEU A 245 -11.76 -7.28 -1.49
C LEU A 245 -12.83 -7.23 -2.57
N PHE A 246 -13.88 -6.43 -2.34
CA PHE A 246 -14.89 -6.11 -3.33
C PHE A 246 -14.86 -4.61 -3.61
N GLU A 247 -14.76 -4.24 -4.89
CA GLU A 247 -14.94 -2.86 -5.31
C GLU A 247 -16.42 -2.59 -5.59
N LEU A 248 -17.02 -1.80 -4.73
CA LEU A 248 -18.43 -1.40 -4.86
C LEU A 248 -18.49 0.06 -5.33
N SER A 249 -19.52 0.36 -6.13
CA SER A 249 -19.84 1.75 -6.46
C SER A 249 -20.07 2.55 -5.18
N ARG A 250 -19.56 3.78 -5.14
CA ARG A 250 -19.74 4.72 -4.01
C ARG A 250 -21.21 5.02 -3.67
N TYR A 251 -22.13 4.68 -4.56
CA TYR A 251 -23.57 4.87 -4.39
C TYR A 251 -24.28 3.63 -3.82
N LEU A 252 -23.60 2.49 -3.71
CA LEU A 252 -24.15 1.28 -3.10
C LEU A 252 -23.98 1.34 -1.58
N LYS A 253 -25.06 1.06 -0.86
CA LYS A 253 -25.06 0.87 0.60
C LYS A 253 -25.10 -0.63 0.87
N LEU A 254 -24.06 -1.15 1.51
CA LEU A 254 -23.98 -2.57 1.88
C LEU A 254 -24.92 -2.84 3.06
N ALA A 255 -25.88 -3.75 2.90
CA ALA A 255 -26.83 -4.11 3.95
C ALA A 255 -26.30 -5.22 4.89
N GLY A 256 -25.43 -6.10 4.38
CA GLY A 256 -24.82 -7.18 5.14
C GLY A 256 -24.04 -8.14 4.24
N VAL A 257 -23.21 -8.98 4.85
CA VAL A 257 -22.47 -10.05 4.16
C VAL A 257 -22.63 -11.34 4.97
N GLU A 258 -22.97 -12.43 4.29
CA GLU A 258 -23.06 -13.76 4.87
C GLU A 258 -22.07 -14.67 4.16
N LEU A 259 -21.30 -15.45 4.93
CA LEU A 259 -20.36 -16.42 4.40
C LEU A 259 -20.84 -17.84 4.74
N GLU A 260 -21.16 -18.61 3.71
CA GLU A 260 -21.38 -20.05 3.80
C GLU A 260 -20.07 -20.78 3.47
N SER A 261 -19.65 -21.73 4.32
CA SER A 261 -18.50 -22.59 4.03
C SER A 261 -18.89 -24.05 4.17
N ALA A 262 -18.39 -24.91 3.29
CA ALA A 262 -18.70 -26.33 3.32
C ALA A 262 -18.35 -26.92 4.70
N GLY A 263 -19.39 -27.33 5.45
CA GLY A 263 -19.25 -27.95 6.76
C GLY A 263 -19.22 -27.00 7.98
N ARG A 264 -19.57 -25.71 7.83
CA ARG A 264 -19.82 -24.80 8.98
C ARG A 264 -21.10 -23.99 8.78
N GLU A 265 -21.72 -23.59 9.89
CA GLU A 265 -22.89 -22.70 9.87
C GLU A 265 -22.56 -21.35 9.21
N PRO A 266 -23.55 -20.70 8.55
CA PRO A 266 -23.38 -19.38 7.97
C PRO A 266 -22.93 -18.38 9.03
N VAL A 267 -21.86 -17.64 8.74
CA VAL A 267 -21.39 -16.56 9.60
C VAL A 267 -21.87 -15.23 9.02
N LYS A 268 -22.66 -14.49 9.80
CA LYS A 268 -22.93 -13.07 9.52
C LYS A 268 -21.68 -12.26 9.83
N LEU A 269 -21.24 -11.49 8.84
CA LEU A 269 -20.16 -10.54 8.99
C LEU A 269 -20.81 -9.17 9.24
N ASP A 270 -20.68 -8.69 10.47
CA ASP A 270 -21.12 -7.35 10.89
C ASP A 270 -20.11 -6.27 10.48
#